data_AF-A0A660L1D9-F1
#
_entry.id   AF-A0A660L1D9-F1
#
_cell.length_a   1.000
_cell.length_b   1.000
_cell.length_c   1.000
_cell.angle_alpha   90.00
_cell.angle_beta   90.00
_cell.angle_gamma   90.00
#
_symmetry.space_group_name_H-M   'P 1'
#
loop_
_entity.id
_entity.type
_entity.pdbx_description
1 polymer ?
#
loop_
_entity_poly.entity_id
_entity_poly.type
_entity_poly.pdbx_seq_one_letter_code
_entity_poly.pdbx_strand_id
1 'polypeptide(L)'
;MDLRELLGMLDMPPGESYYRSRIPCPEDERVARAVRAFSESSPGRQAVFREAIDGVRAGLLLVFSERMAALAVRMESGEPCVQGLVAASLAQEGDPREALAVPALHRRSAEILDIDNARLFDEAAGRTDLSGAHWLRDVRDADDTPEDVGYEEADDGEGFRYERAIARQPRHRY
;
A
#
# COMPACT_ATOMS: atom_id res chain seq x y z
N MET A 1 -12.35 -15.36 12.33
CA MET A 1 -12.71 -13.93 12.26
C MET A 1 -13.81 -13.77 11.25
N ASP A 2 -14.90 -13.11 11.62
CA ASP A 2 -15.96 -12.80 10.66
C ASP A 2 -15.57 -11.59 9.77
N LEU A 3 -16.29 -11.34 8.68
CA LEU A 3 -15.99 -10.23 7.77
C LEU A 3 -16.15 -8.86 8.42
N ARG A 4 -17.12 -8.70 9.33
CA ARG A 4 -17.41 -7.44 10.01
C ARG A 4 -16.26 -7.06 10.95
N GLU A 5 -15.71 -8.04 11.66
CA GLU A 5 -14.51 -7.87 12.49
C GLU A 5 -13.32 -7.40 11.66
N LEU A 6 -13.12 -8.02 10.48
CA LEU A 6 -12.04 -7.64 9.56
C LEU A 6 -12.20 -6.23 9.00
N LEU A 7 -13.40 -5.88 8.56
CA LEU A 7 -13.69 -4.51 8.09
C LEU A 7 -13.59 -3.49 9.22
N GLY A 8 -13.98 -3.87 10.43
CA GLY A 8 -13.79 -3.05 11.64
C GLY A 8 -12.31 -2.78 11.94
N MET A 9 -11.37 -3.61 11.46
CA MET A 9 -9.94 -3.29 11.57
C MET A 9 -9.54 -2.12 10.68
N LEU A 10 -10.27 -1.86 9.59
CA LEU A 10 -10.05 -0.76 8.65
C LEU A 10 -10.81 0.52 9.04
N ASP A 11 -11.63 0.49 10.08
CA ASP A 11 -12.33 1.66 10.60
C ASP A 11 -11.39 2.47 11.52
N MET A 12 -10.49 3.23 10.89
CA MET A 12 -9.53 4.11 11.54
C MET A 12 -9.76 5.59 11.15
N PRO A 13 -9.38 6.54 12.03
CA PRO A 13 -9.42 7.96 11.67
C PRO A 13 -8.53 8.25 10.43
N PRO A 14 -8.89 9.27 9.63
CA PRO A 14 -8.32 9.50 8.30
C PRO A 14 -6.79 9.66 8.28
N GLY A 15 -6.23 9.32 7.11
CA GLY A 15 -4.86 8.85 6.93
C GLY A 15 -3.71 9.81 7.24
N GLU A 16 -3.91 11.09 7.54
CA GLU A 16 -2.76 11.99 7.74
C GLU A 16 -2.01 11.72 9.06
N SER A 17 -2.72 11.42 10.15
CA SER A 17 -2.08 11.03 11.42
C SER A 17 -1.42 9.66 11.32
N TYR A 18 -2.10 8.71 10.67
CA TYR A 18 -1.57 7.37 10.43
C TYR A 18 -0.35 7.39 9.50
N TYR A 19 -0.43 8.14 8.39
CA TYR A 19 0.69 8.38 7.49
C TYR A 19 1.89 8.88 8.28
N ARG A 20 1.76 9.98 9.04
CA ARG A 20 2.87 10.58 9.81
C ARG A 20 3.36 9.78 11.01
N SER A 21 2.70 8.69 11.37
CA SER A 21 3.16 7.84 12.47
C SER A 21 4.48 7.14 12.11
N ARG A 22 5.25 6.74 13.14
CA ARG A 22 6.49 5.96 12.98
C ARG A 22 6.25 4.69 12.18
N ILE A 23 7.24 4.23 11.43
CA ILE A 23 7.16 2.98 10.67
C ILE A 23 8.15 1.97 11.29
N PRO A 24 7.68 0.81 11.79
CA PRO A 24 6.28 0.38 11.92
C PRO A 24 5.57 0.99 13.14
N CYS A 25 4.23 0.96 13.14
CA CYS A 25 3.38 1.26 14.30
C CYS A 25 2.29 0.19 14.53
N PRO A 26 1.60 0.16 15.69
CA PRO A 26 0.56 -0.84 15.98
C PRO A 26 -0.59 -0.87 14.95
N GLU A 27 -0.87 0.25 14.32
CA GLU A 27 -1.85 0.38 13.25
C GLU A 27 -1.44 -0.39 11.99
N ASP A 28 -0.15 -0.45 11.65
CA ASP A 28 0.33 -1.25 10.52
C ASP A 28 -0.02 -2.73 10.71
N GLU A 29 0.20 -3.25 11.92
CA GLU A 29 -0.14 -4.64 12.25
C GLU A 29 -1.65 -4.87 12.22
N ARG A 30 -2.45 -3.87 12.61
CA ARG A 30 -3.92 -3.95 12.52
C ARG A 30 -4.39 -4.06 11.07
N VAL A 31 -3.88 -3.22 10.17
CA VAL A 31 -4.24 -3.25 8.74
C VAL A 31 -3.68 -4.51 8.07
N ALA A 32 -2.44 -4.90 8.38
CA ALA A 32 -1.81 -6.12 7.86
C ALA A 32 -2.63 -7.38 8.17
N ARG A 33 -3.24 -7.48 9.36
CA ARG A 33 -4.15 -8.59 9.68
C ARG A 33 -5.37 -8.64 8.77
N ALA A 34 -5.97 -7.50 8.43
CA ALA A 34 -7.11 -7.46 7.52
C ALA A 34 -6.70 -7.88 6.09
N VAL A 35 -5.56 -7.38 5.61
CA VAL A 35 -5.01 -7.71 4.28
C VAL A 35 -4.62 -9.20 4.17
N ARG A 36 -3.98 -9.76 5.20
CA ARG A 36 -3.66 -11.20 5.26
C ARG A 36 -4.93 -12.06 5.27
N ALA A 37 -5.93 -11.69 6.06
CA ALA A 37 -7.20 -12.42 6.08
C ALA A 37 -7.94 -12.37 4.74
N PHE A 38 -7.85 -11.26 4.00
CA PHE A 38 -8.30 -11.20 2.61
C PHE A 38 -7.50 -12.16 1.71
N SER A 39 -6.17 -12.13 1.81
CA SER A 39 -5.28 -12.98 1.00
C SER A 39 -5.54 -14.48 1.20
N GLU A 40 -5.85 -14.87 2.43
CA GLU A 40 -6.13 -16.26 2.83
C GLU A 40 -7.58 -16.69 2.62
N SER A 41 -8.46 -15.77 2.20
CA SER A 41 -9.88 -16.05 1.98
C SER A 41 -10.14 -16.77 0.67
N SER A 42 -11.25 -17.52 0.60
CA SER A 42 -11.71 -18.08 -0.67
C SER A 42 -12.10 -16.98 -1.68
N PRO A 43 -12.06 -17.23 -3.00
CA PRO A 43 -12.38 -16.22 -4.00
C PRO A 43 -13.74 -15.53 -3.81
N GLY A 44 -14.78 -16.29 -3.42
CA GLY A 44 -16.09 -15.71 -3.13
C GLY A 44 -16.07 -14.77 -1.92
N ARG A 45 -15.26 -15.07 -0.89
CA ARG A 45 -15.10 -14.19 0.28
C ARG A 45 -14.21 -12.98 -0.01
N GLN A 46 -13.22 -13.13 -0.89
CA GLN A 46 -12.43 -12.00 -1.40
C GLN A 46 -13.30 -10.99 -2.15
N ALA A 47 -14.20 -11.47 -3.02
CA ALA A 47 -15.14 -10.59 -3.74
C ALA A 47 -16.04 -9.80 -2.78
N VAL A 48 -16.64 -10.46 -1.78
CA VAL A 48 -17.46 -9.78 -0.76
C VAL A 48 -16.63 -8.79 0.07
N PHE A 49 -15.37 -9.11 0.37
CA PHE A 49 -14.48 -8.18 1.07
C PHE A 49 -14.24 -6.92 0.24
N ARG A 50 -13.93 -7.08 -1.05
CA ARG A 50 -13.70 -5.99 -2.00
C ARG A 50 -14.92 -5.09 -2.13
N GLU A 51 -16.12 -5.65 -2.29
CA GLU A 51 -17.37 -4.89 -2.36
C GLU A 51 -17.62 -4.00 -1.13
N ALA A 52 -17.03 -4.33 0.02
CA ALA A 52 -17.15 -3.57 1.25
C ALA A 52 -16.06 -2.49 1.45
N ILE A 53 -15.13 -2.36 0.50
CA ILE A 53 -14.13 -1.30 0.49
C ILE A 53 -14.75 -0.03 -0.06
N ASP A 54 -15.10 0.89 0.83
CA ASP A 54 -15.48 2.26 0.48
C ASP A 54 -14.24 3.15 0.30
N GLY A 55 -14.44 4.40 -0.14
CA GLY A 55 -13.36 5.35 -0.37
C GLY A 55 -12.51 5.65 0.87
N VAL A 56 -13.08 5.55 2.08
CA VAL A 56 -12.33 5.78 3.33
C VAL A 56 -11.38 4.61 3.57
N ARG A 57 -11.85 3.38 3.45
CA ARG A 57 -11.02 2.17 3.57
C ARG A 57 -9.98 2.09 2.45
N ALA A 58 -10.33 2.47 1.22
CA ALA A 58 -9.40 2.54 0.11
C ALA A 58 -8.23 3.50 0.42
N GLY A 59 -8.52 4.73 0.85
CA GLY A 59 -7.47 5.69 1.23
C GLY A 59 -6.57 5.19 2.37
N LEU A 60 -7.14 4.49 3.36
CA LEU A 60 -6.35 3.86 4.43
C LEU A 60 -5.40 2.78 3.89
N LEU A 61 -5.89 1.92 2.99
CA LEU A 61 -5.12 0.84 2.38
C LEU A 61 -3.98 1.37 1.49
N LEU A 62 -4.18 2.51 0.81
CA LEU A 62 -3.12 3.18 0.06
C LEU A 62 -2.03 3.71 1.00
N VAL A 63 -2.39 4.39 2.08
CA VAL A 63 -1.42 4.86 3.10
C VAL A 63 -0.67 3.68 3.72
N PHE A 64 -1.36 2.59 4.05
CA PHE A 64 -0.70 1.37 4.53
C PHE A 64 0.28 0.83 3.49
N SER A 65 -0.11 0.79 2.21
CA SER A 65 0.73 0.31 1.14
C SER A 65 2.00 1.15 0.95
N GLU A 66 1.90 2.48 1.00
CA GLU A 66 3.05 3.40 0.99
C GLU A 66 4.01 3.10 2.16
N ARG A 67 3.46 2.90 3.36
CA ARG A 67 4.23 2.59 4.56
C ARG A 67 4.90 1.23 4.46
N MET A 68 4.27 0.25 3.82
CA MET A 68 4.84 -1.08 3.62
C MET A 68 5.99 -1.08 2.60
N ALA A 69 5.92 -0.25 1.55
CA ALA A 69 7.05 -0.04 0.64
C ALA A 69 8.27 0.48 1.42
N ALA A 70 8.08 1.52 2.25
CA ALA A 70 9.14 2.03 3.10
C ALA A 70 9.64 0.99 4.14
N LEU A 71 8.73 0.24 4.75
CA LEU A 71 9.07 -0.80 5.73
C LEU A 71 9.90 -1.93 5.11
N ALA A 72 9.64 -2.28 3.85
CA ALA A 72 10.43 -3.28 3.13
C ALA A 72 11.91 -2.91 3.09
N VAL A 73 12.22 -1.64 2.77
CA VAL A 73 13.59 -1.11 2.78
C VAL A 73 14.18 -1.13 4.20
N ARG A 74 13.42 -0.68 5.21
CA ARG A 74 13.88 -0.69 6.62
C ARG A 74 14.20 -2.09 7.14
N MET A 75 13.47 -3.10 6.69
CA MET A 75 13.59 -4.47 7.15
C MET A 75 14.45 -5.35 6.25
N GLU A 76 14.96 -4.81 5.13
CA GLU A 76 15.67 -5.57 4.11
C GLU A 76 14.89 -6.81 3.64
N SER A 77 13.58 -6.66 3.40
CA SER A 77 12.66 -7.77 3.11
C SER A 77 11.58 -7.39 2.11
N GLY A 78 11.28 -8.27 1.16
CA GLY A 78 10.20 -8.07 0.18
C GLY A 78 8.79 -8.37 0.70
N GLU A 79 8.64 -9.05 1.85
CA GLU A 79 7.31 -9.44 2.36
C GLU A 79 6.40 -8.23 2.68
N PRO A 80 6.89 -7.12 3.28
CA PRO A 80 6.11 -5.90 3.39
C PRO A 80 5.63 -5.38 2.03
N CYS A 81 6.49 -5.37 1.00
CA CYS A 81 6.07 -4.95 -0.35
C CYS A 81 4.92 -5.81 -0.88
N VAL A 82 4.98 -7.14 -0.73
CA VAL A 82 3.88 -8.03 -1.14
C VAL A 82 2.59 -7.67 -0.42
N GLN A 83 2.62 -7.48 0.91
CA GLN A 83 1.44 -7.08 1.68
C GLN A 83 0.89 -5.71 1.25
N GLY A 84 1.77 -4.74 1.01
CA GLY A 84 1.40 -3.43 0.51
C GLY A 84 0.75 -3.50 -0.88
N LEU A 85 1.30 -4.29 -1.81
CA LEU A 85 0.74 -4.46 -3.15
C LEU A 85 -0.65 -5.11 -3.12
N VAL A 86 -0.87 -6.11 -2.26
CA VAL A 86 -2.21 -6.67 -2.06
C VAL A 86 -3.18 -5.61 -1.54
N ALA A 87 -2.77 -4.77 -0.59
CA ALA A 87 -3.59 -3.67 -0.08
C ALA A 87 -3.92 -2.64 -1.18
N ALA A 88 -2.94 -2.27 -2.02
CA ALA A 88 -3.16 -1.36 -3.14
C ALA A 88 -4.16 -1.96 -4.16
N SER A 89 -4.06 -3.27 -4.42
CA SER A 89 -4.99 -3.97 -5.32
C SER A 89 -6.44 -3.96 -4.81
N LEU A 90 -6.65 -3.88 -3.49
CA LEU A 90 -7.97 -3.72 -2.88
C LEU A 90 -8.49 -2.29 -3.01
N ALA A 91 -7.60 -1.30 -2.96
CA ALA A 91 -7.96 0.12 -2.96
C ALA A 91 -8.20 0.71 -4.36
N GLN A 92 -7.79 0.02 -5.43
CA GLN A 92 -7.79 0.54 -6.81
C GLN A 92 -9.15 1.03 -7.33
N GLU A 93 -10.26 0.50 -6.80
CA GLU A 93 -11.63 0.91 -7.21
C GLU A 93 -12.09 2.22 -6.57
N GLY A 94 -11.41 2.70 -5.52
CA GLY A 94 -11.79 3.92 -4.79
C GLY A 94 -11.38 5.20 -5.50
N ASP A 95 -10.07 5.41 -5.68
CA ASP A 95 -9.51 6.49 -6.49
C ASP A 95 -8.38 5.94 -7.37
N PRO A 96 -8.63 5.73 -8.67
CA PRO A 96 -7.64 5.19 -9.59
C PRO A 96 -6.36 6.03 -9.68
N ARG A 97 -6.41 7.34 -9.44
CA ARG A 97 -5.22 8.21 -9.56
C ARG A 97 -4.28 8.02 -8.37
N GLU A 98 -4.82 7.98 -7.15
CA GLU A 98 -4.01 7.73 -5.96
C GLU A 98 -3.46 6.30 -5.96
N ALA A 99 -4.25 5.32 -6.44
CA ALA A 99 -3.83 3.94 -6.53
C ALA A 99 -2.66 3.71 -7.50
N LEU A 100 -2.56 4.49 -8.59
CA LEU A 100 -1.48 4.36 -9.57
C LEU A 100 -0.12 4.87 -9.06
N ALA A 101 -0.09 5.73 -8.04
CA ALA A 101 1.17 6.24 -7.48
C ALA A 101 1.93 5.19 -6.65
N VAL A 102 1.20 4.31 -5.97
CA VAL A 102 1.76 3.39 -4.99
C VAL A 102 2.65 2.29 -5.61
N PRO A 103 2.31 1.69 -6.78
CA PRO A 103 3.19 0.75 -7.48
C PRO A 103 4.62 1.24 -7.70
N ALA A 104 4.83 2.54 -8.01
CA ALA A 104 6.17 3.12 -8.17
C ALA A 104 7.03 2.97 -6.92
N LEU A 105 6.42 3.15 -5.74
CA LEU A 105 7.12 3.05 -4.46
C LEU A 105 7.57 1.62 -4.20
N HIS A 106 6.72 0.63 -4.51
CA HIS A 106 7.08 -0.78 -4.38
C HIS A 106 8.16 -1.19 -5.37
N ARG A 107 8.08 -0.72 -6.62
CA ARG A 107 9.13 -0.97 -7.61
C ARG A 107 10.46 -0.43 -7.16
N ARG A 108 10.45 0.80 -6.67
CA ARG A 108 11.65 1.46 -6.18
C ARG A 108 12.21 0.77 -4.93
N SER A 109 11.35 0.34 -4.02
CA SER A 109 11.78 -0.43 -2.84
C SER A 109 12.42 -1.76 -3.22
N ALA A 110 11.88 -2.45 -4.22
CA ALA A 110 12.47 -3.68 -4.75
C ALA A 110 13.85 -3.42 -5.39
N GLU A 111 14.00 -2.34 -6.15
CA GLU A 111 15.29 -1.94 -6.73
C GLU A 111 16.35 -1.68 -5.66
N ILE A 112 16.01 -0.96 -4.58
CA ILE A 112 16.92 -0.71 -3.46
C ILE A 112 17.38 -2.02 -2.81
N LEU A 113 16.49 -3.02 -2.76
CA LEU A 113 16.72 -4.32 -2.15
C LEU A 113 17.32 -5.36 -3.11
N ASP A 114 17.56 -5.01 -4.38
CA ASP A 114 17.99 -5.93 -5.45
C ASP A 114 17.03 -7.14 -5.60
N ILE A 115 15.72 -6.89 -5.49
CA ILE A 115 14.64 -7.88 -5.65
C ILE A 115 14.04 -7.77 -7.06
N ASP A 116 13.79 -8.92 -7.68
CA ASP A 116 13.08 -8.99 -8.96
C ASP A 116 11.65 -8.45 -8.82
N ASN A 117 11.43 -7.28 -9.43
CA ASN A 117 10.15 -6.60 -9.48
C ASN A 117 9.03 -7.46 -10.07
N ALA A 118 9.30 -8.18 -11.15
CA ALA A 118 8.27 -8.98 -11.80
C ALA A 118 7.78 -10.09 -10.86
N ARG A 119 8.72 -10.76 -10.18
CA ARG A 119 8.41 -11.79 -9.20
C ARG A 119 7.62 -11.25 -8.00
N LEU A 120 7.98 -10.07 -7.51
CA LEU A 120 7.30 -9.42 -6.38
C LEU A 120 5.82 -9.12 -6.68
N PHE A 121 5.54 -8.56 -7.85
CA PHE A 121 4.18 -8.25 -8.28
C PHE A 121 3.39 -9.53 -8.61
N ASP A 122 4.01 -10.53 -9.23
CA ASP A 122 3.38 -11.82 -9.51
C ASP A 122 2.99 -12.54 -8.21
N GLU A 123 3.83 -12.43 -7.16
CA GLU A 123 3.52 -12.96 -5.83
C GLU A 123 2.30 -12.26 -5.20
N ALA A 124 2.25 -10.92 -5.25
CA ALA A 124 1.09 -10.17 -4.77
C ALA A 124 -0.17 -10.50 -5.59
N ALA A 125 -0.05 -10.66 -6.91
CA ALA A 125 -1.15 -11.05 -7.78
C ALA A 125 -1.69 -12.45 -7.44
N GLY A 126 -0.84 -13.36 -6.96
CA GLY A 126 -1.24 -14.69 -6.47
C GLY A 126 -1.97 -14.67 -5.13
N ARG A 127 -1.95 -13.55 -4.39
CA ARG A 127 -2.55 -13.37 -3.06
C ARG A 127 -3.82 -12.50 -3.09
N THR A 128 -4.34 -12.17 -4.27
CA THR A 128 -5.54 -11.33 -4.44
C THR A 128 -6.55 -12.00 -5.36
N ASP A 129 -7.71 -11.36 -5.56
CA ASP A 129 -8.74 -11.84 -6.47
C ASP A 129 -8.42 -11.51 -7.93
N LEU A 130 -9.27 -11.94 -8.87
CA LEU A 130 -9.02 -11.75 -10.30
C LEU A 130 -8.88 -10.26 -10.71
N SER A 131 -9.68 -9.39 -10.09
CA SER A 131 -9.64 -7.93 -10.32
C SER A 131 -8.30 -7.36 -9.87
N GLY A 132 -7.89 -7.64 -8.63
CA GLY A 132 -6.60 -7.18 -8.11
C GLY A 132 -5.41 -7.76 -8.87
N ALA A 133 -5.48 -9.03 -9.29
CA ALA A 133 -4.42 -9.69 -10.03
C ALA A 133 -4.25 -9.12 -11.44
N HIS A 134 -5.35 -8.73 -12.11
CA HIS A 134 -5.28 -8.04 -13.39
C HIS A 134 -4.63 -6.67 -13.22
N TRP A 135 -5.11 -5.88 -12.27
CA TRP A 135 -4.57 -4.56 -12.00
C TRP A 135 -3.07 -4.59 -11.66
N LEU A 136 -2.64 -5.52 -10.80
CA LEU A 136 -1.22 -5.67 -10.44
C LEU A 136 -0.34 -5.99 -11.64
N ARG A 137 -0.82 -6.79 -12.61
CA ARG A 137 -0.08 -7.07 -13.83
C ARG A 137 0.02 -5.86 -14.74
N ASP A 138 -1.05 -5.06 -14.83
CA ASP A 138 -1.09 -3.85 -15.67
C ASP A 138 -0.10 -2.79 -15.18
N VAL A 139 0.03 -2.63 -13.86
CA VAL A 139 0.90 -1.62 -13.25
C VAL A 139 2.33 -2.10 -12.99
N ARG A 140 2.61 -3.40 -13.12
CA ARG A 140 3.91 -4.00 -12.82
C ARG A 140 5.04 -3.41 -13.66
N ASP A 141 4.79 -3.23 -14.95
CA ASP A 141 5.80 -2.84 -15.93
C ASP A 141 5.71 -1.33 -16.28
N ALA A 142 5.00 -0.56 -15.46
CA ALA A 142 4.92 0.89 -15.63
C ALA A 142 6.28 1.54 -15.31
N ASP A 143 6.60 2.62 -16.03
CA ASP A 143 7.91 3.28 -16.04
C ASP A 143 7.96 4.53 -15.13
N ASP A 144 6.88 4.81 -14.38
CA ASP A 144 6.81 5.91 -13.43
C ASP A 144 7.73 5.68 -12.22
N THR A 145 8.52 6.71 -11.90
CA THR A 145 9.33 6.77 -10.67
C THR A 145 8.52 7.37 -9.52
N PRO A 146 8.95 7.21 -8.24
CA PRO A 146 8.32 7.90 -7.12
C PRO A 146 8.12 9.41 -7.35
N GLU A 147 9.10 10.10 -7.95
CA GLU A 147 9.04 11.53 -8.24
C GLU A 147 7.96 11.88 -9.26
N ASP A 148 7.78 11.08 -10.31
CA ASP A 148 6.75 11.27 -11.33
C ASP A 148 5.34 11.24 -10.72
N VAL A 149 5.16 10.49 -9.63
CA VAL A 149 3.90 10.33 -8.91
C VAL A 149 3.83 11.15 -7.62
N GLY A 150 4.76 12.09 -7.42
CA GLY A 150 4.72 13.09 -6.36
C GLY A 150 5.26 12.62 -5.01
N TYR A 151 6.21 11.68 -5.00
CA TYR A 151 6.92 11.21 -3.82
C TYR A 151 8.43 11.44 -3.94
N GLU A 152 9.09 11.56 -2.81
CA GLU A 152 10.54 11.65 -2.69
C GLU A 152 11.03 10.59 -1.70
N GLU A 153 12.22 10.04 -1.94
CA GLU A 153 12.94 9.25 -0.93
C GLU A 153 13.45 10.16 0.18
N ALA A 154 13.24 9.75 1.43
CA ALA A 154 13.61 10.51 2.61
C ALA A 154 13.99 9.60 3.78
N ASP A 155 14.35 10.21 4.90
CA ASP A 155 14.60 9.56 6.18
C ASP A 155 13.84 10.34 7.27
N ASP A 156 13.03 9.65 8.06
CA ASP A 156 12.25 10.28 9.13
C ASP A 156 12.96 10.32 10.51
N GLY A 157 14.26 10.07 10.52
CA GLY A 157 15.10 9.96 11.71
C GLY A 157 15.11 8.56 12.33
N GLU A 158 14.25 7.66 11.87
CA GLU A 158 14.18 6.25 12.30
C GLU A 158 14.39 5.28 11.12
N GLY A 159 14.64 5.80 9.92
CA GLY A 159 14.97 5.03 8.72
C GLY A 159 14.25 5.52 7.47
N PHE A 160 14.38 4.72 6.40
CA PHE A 160 13.86 5.03 5.07
C PHE A 160 12.35 5.34 5.06
N ARG A 161 11.94 6.35 4.31
CA ARG A 161 10.54 6.76 4.17
C ARG A 161 10.30 7.40 2.80
N TYR A 162 9.12 7.20 2.23
CA TYR A 162 8.64 8.03 1.13
C TYR A 162 7.90 9.27 1.66
N GLU A 163 8.29 10.46 1.20
CA GLU A 163 7.63 11.74 1.51
C GLU A 163 6.80 12.22 0.31
N ARG A 164 5.52 12.54 0.53
CA ARG A 164 4.66 13.20 -0.47
C ARG A 164 5.14 14.64 -0.76
N ALA A 165 5.59 14.91 -1.98
CA ALA A 165 6.17 16.18 -2.41
C ALA A 165 5.19 17.38 -2.34
N ILE A 166 3.87 17.13 -2.42
CA ILE A 166 2.84 18.18 -2.30
C ILE A 166 2.80 18.81 -0.88
N ALA A 167 3.38 18.16 0.12
CA ALA A 167 3.47 18.70 1.48
C ALA A 167 4.52 19.81 1.68
N ARG A 168 5.30 20.18 0.64
CA ARG A 168 6.30 21.26 0.66
C ARG A 168 5.89 22.53 -0.10
N GLN A 169 4.62 22.93 -0.12
CA GLN A 169 4.36 24.36 -0.36
C GLN A 169 4.75 25.15 0.89
N PRO A 170 5.76 26.04 0.84
CA PRO A 170 6.02 26.93 1.95
C PRO A 170 4.76 27.75 2.18
N ARG A 171 4.24 27.74 3.42
CA ARG A 171 3.25 28.72 3.87
C ARG A 171 3.87 30.10 3.65
N HIS A 172 3.55 30.75 2.54
CA HIS A 172 3.79 32.16 2.36
C HIS A 172 3.00 32.89 3.46
N ARG A 173 3.71 33.26 4.52
CA ARG A 173 3.26 34.29 5.46
C ARG A 173 3.21 35.60 4.68
N TYR A 174 2.00 36.10 4.47
CA TYR A 174 1.74 37.54 4.32
C TYR A 174 1.21 38.05 5.66
#